data_AF-A0A1F5YPD9-F1
#
_entry.id   AF-A0A1F5YPD9-F1
#
_cell.length_a   1.000
_cell.length_b   1.000
_cell.length_c   1.000
_cell.angle_alpha   90.00
_cell.angle_beta   90.00
_cell.angle_gamma   90.00
#
_symmetry.space_group_name_H-M   'P 1'
#
loop_
_entity.id
_entity.type
_entity.pdbx_description
1 polymer ?
#
loop_
_entity_poly.entity_id
_entity_poly.type
_entity_poly.pdbx_seq_one_letter_code
_entity_poly.pdbx_strand_id
1 'polypeptide(L)'
;MKYYELTKEEERILKEVESGEWKPVKNLQKVKREMTAVARNTLNKTRNINIRLSERTLSKLKAKAIEEGIPYQTLASSLLHKYVNR
;
A
#
# COMPACT_ATOMS: atom_id res chain seq x y z
N MET A 1 16.77 -18.17 -7.00
CA MET A 1 16.69 -16.85 -6.34
C MET A 1 15.82 -15.96 -7.21
N LYS A 2 14.72 -15.39 -6.66
CA LYS A 2 13.94 -14.39 -7.39
C LYS A 2 14.78 -13.11 -7.46
N TYR A 3 15.21 -12.72 -8.65
CA TYR A 3 15.81 -11.41 -8.89
C TYR A 3 14.68 -10.37 -8.85
N TYR A 4 14.83 -9.38 -7.97
CA TYR A 4 13.99 -8.19 -7.99
C TYR A 4 14.76 -7.11 -8.75
N GLU A 5 14.23 -6.69 -9.89
CA GLU A 5 14.70 -5.48 -10.55
C GLU A 5 14.20 -4.29 -9.73
N LEU A 6 15.11 -3.60 -9.06
CA LEU A 6 14.77 -2.39 -8.33
C LEU A 6 14.41 -1.30 -9.33
N THR A 7 13.31 -0.62 -9.06
CA THR A 7 13.00 0.61 -9.79
C THR A 7 14.05 1.68 -9.49
N LYS A 8 14.20 2.65 -10.40
CA LYS A 8 15.14 3.77 -10.21
C LYS A 8 14.94 4.54 -8.90
N GLU A 9 13.70 4.56 -8.40
CA GLU A 9 13.38 5.17 -7.11
C GLU A 9 13.92 4.34 -5.94
N GLU A 10 13.71 3.02 -5.97
CA GLU A 10 14.21 2.10 -4.95
C GLU A 10 15.73 2.06 -4.92
N GLU A 11 16.40 2.07 -6.07
CA GLU A 11 17.87 2.16 -6.16
C GLU A 11 18.39 3.48 -5.55
N ARG A 12 17.68 4.60 -5.78
CA ARG A 12 18.06 5.89 -5.21
C ARG A 12 17.92 5.88 -3.68
N ILE A 13 16.79 5.38 -3.17
CA ILE A 13 16.56 5.25 -1.73
C ILE A 13 17.63 4.37 -1.09
N LEU A 14 17.99 3.25 -1.73
CA LEU A 14 19.03 2.35 -1.24
C LEU A 14 20.38 3.07 -1.14
N LYS A 15 20.79 3.78 -2.19
CA LYS A 15 22.04 4.56 -2.20
C LYS A 15 22.06 5.66 -1.14
N GLU A 16 20.95 6.36 -0.94
CA GLU A 16 20.83 7.42 0.07
C GLU A 16 20.85 6.87 1.51
N VAL A 17 20.35 5.65 1.72
CA VAL A 17 20.41 4.96 3.02
C VAL A 17 21.82 4.43 3.27
N GLU A 18 22.46 3.83 2.27
CA GLU A 18 23.83 3.31 2.34
C GLU A 18 24.88 4.41 2.52
N SER A 19 24.64 5.62 1.98
CA SER A 19 25.55 6.76 2.15
C SER A 19 25.60 7.28 3.59
N GLY A 20 24.62 6.92 4.44
CA GLY A 20 24.62 7.27 5.86
C GLY A 20 24.47 8.77 6.15
N GLU A 21 24.10 9.58 5.15
CA GLU A 21 24.03 11.05 5.26
C GLU A 21 22.79 11.56 6.03
N TRP A 22 21.89 10.65 6.42
CA TRP A 22 20.62 10.99 7.05
C TRP A 22 20.84 11.50 8.47
N LYS A 23 20.55 12.78 8.69
CA LYS A 23 20.61 13.41 10.01
C LYS A 23 19.28 13.28 10.73
N PRO A 24 19.27 12.94 12.04
CA PRO A 24 18.04 12.89 12.80
C PRO A 24 17.40 14.29 12.88
N VAL A 25 16.08 14.33 12.69
CA VAL A 25 15.30 15.56 12.84
C VAL A 25 15.38 16.09 14.28
N LYS A 26 15.37 17.42 14.46
CA LYS A 26 15.55 18.10 15.76
C LYS A 26 14.67 17.54 16.89
N ASN A 27 13.48 17.03 16.58
CA ASN A 27 12.52 16.47 17.55
C ASN A 27 12.20 14.99 17.30
N LEU A 28 13.23 14.16 17.11
CA LEU A 28 13.11 12.75 16.72
C LEU A 28 12.07 11.97 17.54
N GLN A 29 12.04 12.14 18.87
CA GLN A 29 11.10 11.43 19.74
C GLN A 29 9.63 11.83 19.49
N LYS A 30 9.36 13.12 19.27
CA LYS A 30 8.02 13.64 18.96
C LYS A 30 7.57 13.14 17.58
N VAL A 31 8.42 13.32 16.58
CA VAL A 31 8.15 12.89 15.20
C VAL A 31 7.96 11.37 15.13
N LYS A 32 8.78 10.59 15.83
CA LYS A 32 8.63 9.13 15.90
C LYS A 32 7.28 8.74 16.49
N ARG A 33 6.83 9.37 17.58
CA ARG A 33 5.52 9.12 18.19
C ARG A 33 4.38 9.46 17.24
N GLU A 34 4.44 10.62 16.60
CA GLU A 34 3.45 11.07 15.63
C GLU A 34 3.37 10.12 14.42
N MET A 35 4.51 9.80 13.81
CA MET A 35 4.58 8.87 12.66
C MET A 35 4.10 7.46 13.03
N THR A 36 4.45 6.97 14.23
CA THR A 36 3.95 5.68 14.73
C THR A 36 2.43 5.70 14.92
N ALA A 37 1.89 6.80 15.46
CA ALA A 37 0.45 6.97 15.64
C ALA A 37 -0.28 7.06 14.30
N VAL A 38 0.25 7.80 13.33
CA VAL A 38 -0.27 7.89 11.96
C VAL A 38 -0.27 6.50 11.31
N ALA A 39 0.85 5.78 11.34
CA ALA A 39 0.95 4.43 10.77
C ALA A 39 -0.08 3.48 11.39
N ARG A 40 -0.21 3.46 12.73
CA ARG A 40 -1.22 2.65 13.43
C ARG A 40 -2.64 3.04 13.04
N ASN A 41 -2.94 4.33 12.94
CA ASN A 41 -4.28 4.81 12.62
C ASN A 41 -4.69 4.54 11.17
N THR A 42 -3.74 4.54 10.24
CA THR A 42 -3.97 4.20 8.83
C THR A 42 -4.18 2.70 8.65
N LEU A 43 -3.40 1.87 9.35
CA LEU A 43 -3.49 0.41 9.23
C LEU A 43 -4.73 -0.17 9.91
N ASN A 44 -5.22 0.44 11.01
CA ASN A 44 -6.28 -0.15 11.84
C ASN A 44 -7.71 0.26 11.46
N LYS A 45 -7.92 1.19 10.52
CA LYS A 45 -9.28 1.64 10.12
C LYS A 45 -9.84 0.80 8.98
N THR A 46 -10.07 -0.49 9.21
CA THR A 46 -10.91 -1.31 8.32
C THR A 46 -12.37 -1.19 8.77
N ARG A 47 -13.20 -0.42 8.05
CA ARG A 47 -14.66 -0.51 8.18
C ARG A 47 -15.18 -1.46 7.12
N ASN A 48 -16.08 -2.35 7.50
CA ASN A 48 -16.77 -3.23 6.56
C ASN A 48 -17.77 -2.42 5.74
N ILE A 49 -17.76 -2.62 4.43
CA ILE A 49 -18.70 -2.05 3.49
C ILE A 49 -19.48 -3.18 2.81
N ASN A 50 -20.79 -3.04 2.70
CA ASN A 50 -21.64 -4.00 2.01
C ASN A 50 -21.99 -3.43 0.62
N ILE A 51 -21.58 -4.11 -0.44
CA ILE A 51 -21.79 -3.66 -1.83
C ILE A 51 -22.62 -4.71 -2.55
N ARG A 52 -23.72 -4.28 -3.18
CA ARG A 52 -24.49 -5.14 -4.08
C ARG A 52 -23.87 -5.09 -5.47
N LEU A 53 -23.50 -6.24 -6.01
CA LEU A 53 -22.96 -6.39 -7.37
C LEU A 53 -23.84 -7.38 -8.13
N SER A 54 -23.95 -7.20 -9.45
CA SER A 54 -24.52 -8.24 -10.30
C SER A 54 -23.58 -9.43 -10.39
N GLU A 55 -24.12 -10.63 -10.57
CA GLU A 55 -23.31 -11.85 -10.68
C GLU A 55 -22.27 -11.75 -11.80
N ARG A 56 -22.68 -11.19 -12.95
CA ARG A 56 -21.77 -10.97 -14.09
C ARG A 56 -20.57 -10.10 -13.71
N THR A 57 -20.77 -9.06 -12.92
CA THR A 57 -19.68 -8.17 -12.47
C THR A 57 -18.79 -8.87 -11.45
N LEU A 58 -19.37 -9.61 -10.50
CA LEU A 58 -18.60 -10.37 -9.51
C LEU A 58 -17.72 -11.43 -10.19
N SER A 59 -18.23 -12.15 -11.18
CA SER A 59 -17.45 -13.14 -11.93
C SER A 59 -16.29 -12.52 -12.70
N LYS A 60 -16.51 -11.37 -13.36
CA LYS A 60 -15.43 -10.64 -14.05
C LYS A 60 -14.36 -10.12 -13.09
N LEU A 61 -14.77 -9.64 -11.91
CA LEU A 61 -13.84 -9.18 -10.88
C LEU A 61 -12.96 -10.34 -10.38
N LYS A 62 -13.56 -11.51 -10.12
CA LYS A 62 -12.83 -12.71 -9.72
C LYS A 62 -11.83 -13.16 -10.78
N ALA A 63 -12.23 -13.16 -12.06
CA ALA A 63 -11.34 -13.50 -13.16
C ALA A 63 -10.11 -12.59 -13.21
N LYS A 64 -10.32 -11.26 -13.16
CA LYS A 64 -9.21 -10.29 -13.13
C LYS A 64 -8.31 -10.45 -11.90
N ALA A 65 -8.88 -10.75 -10.74
CA ALA A 65 -8.10 -10.95 -9.53
C ALA A 65 -7.19 -12.17 -9.63
N ILE A 66 -7.67 -13.25 -10.26
CA ILE A 66 -6.87 -14.45 -10.54
C ILE A 66 -5.74 -14.14 -11.52
N GLU A 67 -6.02 -13.38 -12.59
CA GLU A 67 -4.99 -12.92 -13.54
C GLU A 67 -3.88 -12.11 -12.85
N GLU A 68 -4.24 -11.26 -11.89
CA GLU A 68 -3.30 -10.47 -11.08
C GLU A 68 -2.67 -11.27 -9.92
N GLY A 69 -3.11 -12.51 -9.67
CA GLY A 69 -2.61 -13.35 -8.59
C GLY A 69 -2.98 -12.86 -7.18
N ILE A 70 -4.06 -12.10 -7.03
CA ILE A 70 -4.51 -11.51 -5.76
C ILE A 70 -5.96 -11.89 -5.42
N PRO A 71 -6.38 -11.86 -4.15
CA PRO A 71 -7.78 -12.05 -3.79
C PRO A 71 -8.68 -10.98 -4.41
N TYR A 72 -9.89 -11.35 -4.83
CA TYR A 72 -10.83 -10.42 -5.47
C TYR A 72 -11.26 -9.27 -4.54
N GLN A 73 -11.27 -9.50 -3.22
CA GLN A 73 -11.52 -8.47 -2.22
C GLN A 73 -10.38 -7.44 -2.18
N THR A 74 -9.14 -7.89 -2.31
CA THR A 74 -7.96 -7.03 -2.37
C THR A 74 -7.97 -6.18 -3.64
N LEU A 75 -8.31 -6.78 -4.78
CA LEU A 75 -8.50 -6.03 -6.02
C LEU A 75 -9.61 -4.98 -5.90
N ALA A 76 -10.76 -5.35 -5.32
CA ALA A 76 -11.86 -4.41 -5.09
C ALA A 76 -11.46 -3.25 -4.18
N SER A 77 -10.75 -3.54 -3.09
CA SER A 77 -10.24 -2.53 -2.16
C SER A 77 -9.24 -1.59 -2.84
N SER A 78 -8.32 -2.13 -3.63
CA SER A 78 -7.34 -1.37 -4.42
C SER A 78 -8.00 -0.44 -5.43
N LEU A 79 -9.05 -0.91 -6.12
CA LEU A 79 -9.83 -0.09 -7.05
C LEU A 79 -10.57 1.06 -6.34
N LEU A 80 -11.21 0.79 -5.20
CA LEU A 80 -11.88 1.83 -4.42
C LEU A 80 -10.90 2.88 -3.91
N HIS A 81 -9.74 2.46 -3.41
CA HIS A 81 -8.68 3.37 -2.97
C HIS A 81 -8.15 4.22 -4.13
N LYS A 82 -7.85 3.60 -5.28
CA LYS A 82 -7.41 4.32 -6.50
C LYS A 82 -8.44 5.29 -7.03
N TYR A 83 -9.73 5.01 -6.86
CA TYR A 83 -10.80 5.90 -7.31
C TYR A 83 -10.97 7.12 -6.41
N VAL A 84 -10.86 6.95 -5.09
CA VAL A 84 -11.05 8.03 -4.11
C VAL A 84 -9.81 8.91 -3.94
N ASN A 85 -8.60 8.33 -4.02
CA ASN A 85 -7.34 9.03 -3.79
C ASN A 85 -6.62 9.46 -5.08
N ARG A 86 -7.37 9.64 -6.18
CA ARG A 86 -6.85 10.18 -7.44
C ARG A 86 -7.11 11.66 -7.56
#